data_AF-A0A3M5NCB5-F1
#
_entry.id   AF-A0A3M5NCB5-F1
#
_cell.length_a   1.000
_cell.length_b   1.000
_cell.length_c   1.000
_cell.angle_alpha   90.00
_cell.angle_beta   90.00
_cell.angle_gamma   90.00
#
_symmetry.space_group_name_H-M   'P 1'
#
loop_
_entity.id
_entity.type
_entity.pdbx_description
1 polymer ?
#
loop_
_entity_poly.entity_id
_entity_poly.type
_entity_poly.pdbx_seq_one_letter_code
_entity_poly.pdbx_strand_id
1 'polypeptide(L)' 'MSQAEVLQSLKEQIVELCSAKGYSVSEVKQALADVGLNVSVREITDLTTKRKRAAPRAKPQVA' A
#
# COMPACT_ATOMS: atom_id res chain seq x y z
N MET A 1 -3.75 -14.70 16.96
CA MET A 1 -2.88 -13.80 16.18
C MET A 1 -1.59 -14.54 15.91
N SER A 2 -1.52 -15.22 14.77
CA SER A 2 -0.28 -15.86 14.34
C SER A 2 0.71 -14.80 13.84
N GLN A 3 2.01 -15.06 13.98
CA GLN A 3 3.07 -14.17 13.47
C GLN A 3 2.86 -13.82 11.98
N ALA A 4 2.36 -14.78 11.20
CA ALA A 4 2.00 -14.59 9.80
C ALA A 4 0.91 -13.52 9.58
N GLU A 5 -0.12 -13.48 10.43
CA GLU A 5 -1.19 -12.48 10.35
C GLU A 5 -0.66 -11.07 10.66
N VAL A 6 0.24 -10.98 11.65
CA VAL A 6 0.88 -9.72 12.03
C VAL A 6 1.75 -9.19 10.89
N LEU A 7 2.56 -10.05 10.27
CA LEU A 7 3.39 -9.70 9.11
C LEU A 7 2.55 -9.27 7.90
N GLN A 8 1.41 -9.94 7.67
CA GLN A 8 0.49 -9.59 6.60
C GLN A 8 -0.17 -8.23 6.83
N SER A 9 -0.61 -7.95 8.06
CA SER A 9 -1.22 -6.67 8.42
C SER A 9 -0.23 -5.51 8.36
N LEU A 10 1.03 -5.73 8.77
CA LEU A 10 2.13 -4.75 8.61
C LEU A 10 2.39 -4.42 7.13
N LYS A 11 2.42 -5.44 6.27
CA LYS A 11 2.58 -5.26 4.83
C LYS A 11 1.46 -4.41 4.23
N GLU A 12 0.21 -4.69 4.59
CA GLU A 12 -0.94 -3.91 4.12
C GLU A 12 -0.85 -2.45 4.56
N GLN A 13 -0.51 -2.19 5.82
CA GLN A 13 -0.35 -0.84 6.34
C GLN A 13 0.79 -0.07 5.66
N ILE A 14 1.94 -0.70 5.40
CA ILE A 14 3.06 -0.04 4.70
C ILE A 14 2.65 0.35 3.28
N VAL A 15 2.04 -0.57 2.54
CA VAL A 15 1.55 -0.29 1.18
C VAL A 15 0.52 0.82 1.20
N GLU A 16 -0.40 0.82 2.18
CA GLU A 16 -1.41 1.86 2.34
C GLU A 16 -0.77 3.23 2.61
N LEU A 17 0.17 3.31 3.54
CA LEU A 17 0.81 4.56 3.96
C LEU A 17 1.67 5.14 2.85
N CYS A 18 2.40 4.30 2.11
CA CYS A 18 3.16 4.72 0.94
C CYS A 18 2.24 5.24 -0.17
N SER A 19 1.12 4.56 -0.42
CA SER A 19 0.17 4.98 -1.46
C SER A 19 -0.55 6.27 -1.09
N ALA A 20 -0.89 6.47 0.19
CA ALA A 20 -1.48 7.70 0.69
C ALA A 20 -0.53 8.90 0.58
N LYS A 21 0.78 8.66 0.74
CA LYS A 21 1.82 9.68 0.52
C LYS A 21 2.14 9.94 -0.95
N GLY A 22 1.55 9.19 -1.88
CA GLY A 22 1.75 9.37 -3.33
C GLY A 22 2.96 8.66 -3.90
N TYR A 23 3.57 7.72 -3.16
CA TYR A 23 4.64 6.88 -3.70
C TYR A 23 4.10 5.96 -4.79
N SER A 24 4.89 5.84 -5.85
CA SER A 24 4.65 4.94 -6.97
C SER A 24 4.84 3.49 -6.53
N VAL A 25 4.13 2.56 -7.19
CA VAL A 25 4.24 1.12 -6.92
C VAL A 25 5.69 0.62 -6.92
N SER A 26 6.53 1.16 -7.81
CA SER A 26 7.96 0.86 -7.89
C SER A 26 8.75 1.34 -6.66
N GLU A 27 8.42 2.52 -6.13
CA GLU A 27 9.07 3.08 -4.92
C GLU A 27 8.68 2.30 -3.67
N VAL A 28 7.40 1.92 -3.56
CA VAL A 28 6.92 1.06 -2.46
C VAL A 28 7.59 -0.31 -2.52
N LYS A 29 7.74 -0.89 -3.71
CA LYS A 29 8.45 -2.15 -3.90
C LYS A 29 9.92 -2.05 -3.50
N GLN A 30 10.60 -0.97 -3.90
CA GLN A 30 12.01 -0.76 -3.56
C GLN A 30 12.21 -0.61 -2.05
N ALA A 31 11.39 0.23 -1.39
CA ALA A 31 11.46 0.44 0.06
C ALA A 31 11.18 -0.84 0.86
N LEU A 32 10.23 -1.67 0.39
CA LEU A 32 9.96 -2.98 1.00
C LEU A 32 11.10 -3.97 0.75
N ALA A 33 11.71 -3.96 -0.43
CA ALA A 33 12.88 -4.79 -0.72
C ALA A 33 14.10 -4.41 0.14
N ASP A 34 14.32 -3.12 0.38
CA ASP A 34 15.44 -2.61 1.19
C ASP A 34 15.35 -3.06 2.67
N VAL A 35 14.13 -3.33 3.16
CA VAL A 35 13.89 -3.87 4.51
C VAL A 35 13.76 -5.40 4.53
N GLY A 36 14.04 -6.07 3.41
CA GLY A 36 13.98 -7.54 3.27
C GLY A 36 12.57 -8.12 3.10
N LEU A 37 11.57 -7.29 2.81
CA LEU A 37 10.20 -7.71 2.54
C LEU A 37 9.96 -7.82 1.04
N ASN A 38 9.98 -9.06 0.54
CA ASN A 38 9.76 -9.32 -0.87
C ASN A 38 8.26 -9.26 -1.20
N VAL A 39 7.85 -8.23 -1.96
CA VAL A 39 6.46 -8.02 -2.38
C VAL A 39 6.34 -7.90 -3.89
N SER A 40 5.27 -8.47 -4.44
CA SER A 40 5.02 -8.41 -5.87
C SER A 40 4.36 -7.10 -6.27
N VAL A 41 4.70 -6.56 -7.44
CA VAL A 41 4.02 -5.40 -8.06
C VAL A 41 2.50 -5.65 -8.12
N ARG A 42 2.10 -6.89 -8.42
CA ARG A 42 0.70 -7.31 -8.47
C ARG A 42 0.00 -7.16 -7.11
N GLU A 43 0.66 -7.51 -6.02
CA GLU A 43 0.09 -7.40 -4.67
C GLU A 43 -0.05 -5.94 -4.24
N ILE A 44 0.97 -5.11 -4.50
CA ILE A 44 0.90 -3.67 -4.25
C ILE A 44 -0.23 -3.05 -5.07
N THR A 45 -0.35 -3.44 -6.34
CA THR A 45 -1.43 -2.98 -7.23
C THR A 45 -2.79 -3.42 -6.72
N ASP A 46 -2.94 -4.67 -6.28
CA ASP A 46 -4.20 -5.21 -5.74
C ASP A 46 -4.62 -4.46 -4.46
N LEU A 47 -3.68 -4.22 -3.54
CA LEU A 47 -3.90 -3.47 -2.30
C LEU A 47 -4.28 -2.01 -2.56
N THR A 48 -3.64 -1.37 -3.54
CA THR A 48 -3.95 0.02 -3.92
C THR A 48 -5.23 0.17 -4.74
N THR A 49 -5.54 -0.80 -5.61
CA THR A 49 -6.75 -0.78 -6.46
C THR A 49 -8.01 -1.25 -5.73
N LYS A 50 -7.91 -2.17 -4.76
CA LYS A 50 -9.02 -2.50 -3.84
C LYS A 50 -9.61 -1.24 -3.19
N ARG A 51 -8.78 -0.23 -2.90
CA ARG A 51 -9.22 1.06 -2.36
C ARG A 51 -9.83 2.02 -3.39
N LYS A 52 -9.47 1.93 -4.68
CA LYS A 52 -10.13 2.75 -5.73
C LYS A 52 -11.62 2.43 -5.90
N ARG A 53 -12.06 1.23 -5.50
CA ARG A 53 -13.49 0.89 -5.43
C ARG A 53 -14.20 1.35 -4.14
N ALA A 54 -13.44 1.75 -3.11
CA ALA A 54 -13.99 2.09 -1.79
C ALA A 54 -13.91 3.58 -1.43
N ALA A 55 -13.20 4.41 -2.20
CA ALA A 55 -13.09 5.84 -1.94
C ALA A 55 -13.80 6.65 -3.04
N PRO A 56 -14.98 7.26 -2.78
CA PRO A 56 -15.34 8.45 -3.54
C PRO A 56 -14.25 9.47 -3.21
N ARG A 57 -13.52 9.90 -4.25
CA ARG A 57 -12.57 11.01 -4.16
C ARG A 57 -13.35 12.25 -3.69
N ALA A 58 -13.42 12.49 -2.39
CA ALA A 58 -13.76 13.79 -1.85
C ALA A 58 -12.61 14.71 -2.25
N LYS A 59 -12.80 15.43 -3.35
CA LYS A 59 -11.97 16.59 -3.68
C LYS A 59 -12.22 17.61 -2.55
N PRO A 60 -11.20 18.12 -1.84
CA PRO A 60 -11.33 19.42 -1.21
C PRO A 60 -11.26 20.42 -2.36
N GLN A 61 -12.41 20.78 -2.93
CA GLN A 61 -12.50 21.94 -3.82
C GLN A 61 -12.74 23.14 -2.91
N VAL A 62 -11.62 23.73 -2.46
CA VAL A 62 -11.55 25.07 -1.89
C VAL A 62 -11.15 26.02 -3.01
N ALA A 63 -11.76 27.21 -2.96
CA ALA A 63 -11.61 28.40 -3.80
C ALA A 63 -12.54 28.45 -5.02
#